data_AF-A0A925F2I2-F1
#
_entry.id   AF-A0A925F2I2-F1
#
_cell.length_a   1.000
_cell.length_b   1.000
_cell.length_c   1.000
_cell.angle_alpha   90.00
_cell.angle_beta   90.00
_cell.angle_gamma   90.00
#
_symmetry.space_group_name_H-M   'P 1'
#
loop_
_entity.id
_entity.type
_entity.pdbx_description
1 polymer ?
#
loop_
_entity_poly.entity_id
_entity_poly.type
_entity_poly.pdbx_seq_one_letter_code
_entity_poly.pdbx_strand_id
1 'polypeptide(L)'
;MKVYYFIIIFFCSVRIIGQDENMPDAGSPHLQQKIEKRSIQEPNVINQQKRTEWIISRALMMKMNQDNNAESFIKPTFIQMPDYSVIDFRIQEGSKVICSNKEVIRFSVHSSHEDAEIGDVSVGMDMDDNLYVNYGHVCGGMVHFESFSSKHPESAEAFFTTFVSNTDDEKWHKIKL
;
A
#
# COMPACT_ATOMS: atom_id res chain seq x y z
N MET A 1 16.95 19.79 36.80
CA MET A 1 15.77 19.19 36.13
C MET A 1 15.77 17.70 36.44
N LYS A 2 14.77 17.18 37.15
CA LYS A 2 14.64 15.75 37.48
C LYS A 2 13.68 15.11 36.50
N VAL A 3 14.15 14.13 35.73
CA VAL A 3 13.34 13.35 34.78
C VAL A 3 12.92 12.07 35.50
N TYR A 4 11.61 11.83 35.61
CA TYR A 4 11.05 10.60 36.17
C TYR A 4 10.70 9.65 35.03
N TYR A 5 11.27 8.45 35.04
CA TYR A 5 10.88 7.36 34.16
C TYR A 5 9.77 6.54 34.83
N PHE A 6 8.58 6.52 34.23
CA PHE A 6 7.52 5.58 34.58
C PHE A 6 7.70 4.31 33.75
N ILE A 7 8.03 3.21 34.40
CA ILE A 7 8.03 1.86 33.82
C ILE A 7 6.69 1.23 34.18
N ILE A 8 5.85 0.94 33.18
CA ILE A 8 4.61 0.18 33.33
C ILE A 8 4.91 -1.28 32.97
N ILE A 9 4.92 -2.16 33.98
CA ILE A 9 5.06 -3.61 33.80
C ILE A 9 3.66 -4.23 33.79
N PHE A 10 3.25 -4.80 32.67
CA PHE A 10 2.04 -5.62 32.57
C PHE A 10 2.35 -7.05 33.04
N PHE A 11 1.76 -7.46 34.16
CA PHE A 11 1.72 -8.86 34.58
C PHE A 11 0.50 -9.55 33.95
N CYS A 12 0.72 -10.35 32.91
CA CYS A 12 -0.29 -11.27 32.41
C CYS A 12 -0.23 -12.57 33.23
N SER A 13 -1.26 -12.80 34.05
CA SER A 13 -1.35 -13.98 34.92
C SER A 13 -1.83 -15.18 34.10
N VAL A 14 -0.95 -16.15 33.88
CA VAL A 14 -1.31 -17.46 33.32
C VAL A 14 -1.94 -18.30 34.44
N ARG A 15 -3.26 -18.54 34.37
CA ARG A 15 -3.94 -19.56 35.17
C ARG A 15 -3.85 -20.89 34.43
N ILE A 16 -3.03 -21.80 34.94
CA ILE A 16 -3.10 -23.23 34.61
C ILE A 16 -4.03 -23.86 35.64
N ILE A 17 -5.21 -24.31 35.20
CA ILE A 17 -6.07 -25.20 35.99
C ILE A 17 -5.93 -26.58 35.36
N GLY A 18 -5.48 -27.52 36.19
CA GLY A 18 -5.28 -28.91 35.83
C GLY A 18 -6.56 -29.73 35.81
N GLN A 19 -6.45 -30.81 35.03
CA GLN A 19 -7.06 -32.14 35.16
C GLN A 19 -8.54 -32.25 35.55
N ASP A 20 -9.30 -32.80 34.60
CA ASP A 20 -10.22 -33.88 34.93
C ASP A 20 -10.21 -34.93 33.81
N GLU A 21 -9.89 -36.15 34.21
CA GLU A 21 -10.01 -37.36 33.40
C GLU A 21 -11.48 -37.76 33.35
N ASN A 22 -12.06 -37.85 32.14
CA ASN A 22 -13.22 -38.70 31.87
C ASN A 22 -13.40 -38.84 30.35
N MET A 23 -12.93 -39.98 29.80
CA MET A 23 -13.48 -40.53 28.56
C MET A 23 -14.88 -41.09 28.85
N PRO A 24 -15.83 -40.90 27.93
CA PRO A 24 -16.20 -42.05 27.13
C PRO A 24 -16.22 -41.77 25.62
N ASP A 25 -15.88 -42.85 24.93
CA ASP A 25 -15.96 -43.13 23.51
C ASP A 25 -17.35 -42.89 22.91
N ALA A 26 -17.41 -42.20 21.78
CA ALA A 26 -18.44 -42.35 20.74
C ALA A 26 -18.07 -41.47 19.53
N GLY A 27 -17.73 -42.13 18.42
CA GLY A 27 -17.40 -41.48 17.15
C GLY A 27 -18.46 -40.47 16.68
N SER A 28 -17.99 -39.29 16.29
CA SER A 28 -18.78 -38.30 15.57
C SER A 28 -18.15 -38.09 14.18
N PRO A 29 -18.71 -38.67 13.11
CA PRO A 29 -18.15 -38.57 11.76
C PRO A 29 -18.43 -37.22 11.07
N HIS A 30 -18.74 -36.15 11.81
CA HIS A 30 -19.24 -34.90 11.23
C HIS A 30 -18.28 -33.70 11.21
N LEU A 31 -17.00 -33.92 11.50
CA LEU A 31 -15.97 -32.86 11.53
C LEU A 31 -14.86 -33.04 10.49
N GLN A 32 -15.18 -33.63 9.33
CA GLN A 32 -14.24 -33.77 8.20
C GLN A 32 -14.73 -33.15 6.87
N GLN A 33 -15.76 -32.29 6.88
CA GLN A 33 -16.24 -31.62 5.65
C GLN A 33 -16.42 -30.11 5.81
N LYS A 34 -15.43 -29.42 6.37
CA LYS A 34 -15.35 -27.95 6.26
C LYS A 34 -13.93 -27.44 6.03
N ILE A 35 -13.13 -28.22 5.32
CA ILE A 35 -11.79 -27.82 4.85
C ILE A 35 -11.66 -28.35 3.41
N GLU A 36 -12.46 -27.87 2.47
CA GLU A 36 -12.16 -28.00 1.03
C GLU A 36 -13.16 -27.22 0.17
N LYS A 37 -13.20 -25.90 0.39
CA LYS A 37 -13.50 -24.96 -0.69
C LYS A 37 -12.54 -23.78 -0.54
N ARG A 38 -11.23 -24.06 -0.57
CA ARG A 38 -10.31 -23.06 -1.10
C ARG A 38 -10.68 -22.95 -2.57
N SER A 39 -11.44 -21.92 -2.92
CA SER A 39 -11.67 -21.61 -4.33
C SER A 39 -10.29 -21.52 -4.96
N ILE A 40 -10.01 -22.41 -5.90
CA ILE A 40 -8.97 -22.19 -6.87
C ILE A 40 -9.42 -20.92 -7.58
N GLN A 41 -8.94 -19.76 -7.11
CA GLN A 41 -9.13 -18.52 -7.85
C GLN A 41 -8.46 -18.79 -9.18
N GLU A 42 -9.26 -18.86 -10.24
CA GLU A 42 -8.73 -18.84 -11.59
C GLU A 42 -7.73 -17.68 -11.67
N PRO A 43 -6.55 -17.89 -12.27
CA PRO A 43 -5.56 -16.83 -12.37
C PRO A 43 -6.26 -15.62 -12.97
N ASN A 44 -6.37 -14.54 -12.18
CA ASN A 44 -7.08 -13.35 -12.58
C ASN A 44 -6.37 -12.77 -13.79
N VAL A 45 -6.89 -13.06 -15.00
CA VAL A 45 -6.25 -12.64 -16.25
C VAL A 45 -6.53 -11.16 -16.42
N ILE A 46 -5.54 -10.36 -16.04
CA ILE A 46 -5.56 -8.91 -16.28
C ILE A 46 -5.83 -8.64 -17.76
N ASN A 47 -6.86 -7.85 -18.03
CA ASN A 47 -7.16 -7.32 -19.35
C ASN A 47 -6.31 -6.08 -19.62
N GLN A 48 -5.24 -6.26 -20.40
CA GLN A 48 -4.27 -5.21 -20.68
C GLN A 48 -4.88 -3.99 -21.40
N GLN A 49 -5.88 -4.21 -22.27
CA GLN A 49 -6.57 -3.11 -22.94
C GLN A 49 -7.34 -2.27 -21.92
N LYS A 50 -8.15 -2.91 -21.09
CA LYS A 50 -8.96 -2.23 -20.06
C LYS A 50 -8.10 -1.47 -19.06
N ARG A 51 -6.99 -2.07 -18.63
CA ARG A 51 -5.99 -1.41 -17.77
C ARG A 51 -5.39 -0.18 -18.45
N THR A 52 -5.02 -0.27 -19.72
CA THR A 52 -4.46 0.85 -20.49
C THR A 52 -5.47 1.97 -20.63
N GLU A 53 -6.72 1.65 -20.96
CA GLU A 53 -7.83 2.62 -21.03
C GLU A 53 -8.06 3.32 -19.68
N TRP A 54 -8.00 2.57 -18.58
CA TRP A 54 -8.09 3.13 -17.24
C TRP A 54 -6.94 4.10 -16.95
N ILE A 55 -5.68 3.71 -17.22
CA ILE A 55 -4.50 4.56 -17.01
C ILE A 55 -4.61 5.87 -17.81
N ILE A 56 -4.99 5.79 -19.09
CA ILE A 56 -5.16 6.97 -19.96
C ILE A 56 -6.27 7.88 -19.43
N SER A 57 -7.43 7.29 -19.08
CA SER A 57 -8.57 8.05 -18.56
C SER A 57 -8.19 8.81 -17.29
N ARG A 58 -7.47 8.16 -16.36
CA ARG A 58 -7.00 8.80 -15.12
C ARG A 58 -5.97 9.88 -15.37
N ALA A 59 -5.03 9.65 -16.27
CA ALA A 59 -4.07 10.69 -16.66
C ALA A 59 -4.78 11.94 -17.19
N LEU A 60 -5.79 11.78 -18.05
CA LEU A 60 -6.59 12.91 -18.54
C LEU A 60 -7.34 13.62 -17.41
N MET A 61 -7.94 12.88 -16.48
CA MET A 61 -8.62 13.47 -15.32
C MET A 61 -7.66 14.25 -14.41
N MET A 62 -6.46 13.73 -14.18
CA MET A 62 -5.44 14.39 -13.36
C MET A 62 -4.99 15.72 -14.00
N LYS A 63 -4.84 15.75 -15.33
CA LYS A 63 -4.56 16.99 -16.08
C LYS A 63 -5.69 18.01 -15.97
N MET A 64 -6.94 17.57 -16.13
CA MET A 64 -8.10 18.47 -16.07
C MET A 64 -8.35 19.05 -14.66
N ASN A 65 -7.94 18.33 -13.61
CA ASN A 65 -8.16 18.72 -12.22
C ASN A 65 -6.93 19.38 -11.56
N GLN A 66 -5.98 19.86 -12.35
CA GLN A 66 -4.70 20.38 -11.84
C GLN A 66 -4.87 21.45 -10.74
N ASP A 67 -5.91 22.27 -10.85
CA ASP A 67 -6.21 23.42 -9.98
C ASP A 67 -7.15 23.09 -8.81
N ASN A 68 -7.63 21.85 -8.69
CA ASN A 68 -8.52 21.49 -7.59
C ASN A 68 -7.74 21.38 -6.27
N ASN A 69 -8.08 22.27 -5.33
CA ASN A 69 -7.55 22.30 -3.96
C ASN A 69 -8.15 21.22 -3.03
N ALA A 70 -9.08 20.42 -3.53
CA ALA A 70 -9.75 19.38 -2.73
C ALA A 70 -8.88 18.15 -2.45
N GLU A 71 -7.79 17.97 -3.19
CA GLU A 71 -6.87 16.83 -3.03
C GLU A 71 -6.06 16.92 -1.73
N SER A 72 -5.86 15.77 -1.08
CA SER A 72 -5.18 15.71 0.22
C SER A 72 -3.66 15.59 0.05
N PHE A 73 -2.91 16.39 0.80
CA PHE A 73 -1.45 16.30 0.84
C PHE A 73 -1.02 15.22 1.82
N ILE A 74 -0.27 14.25 1.32
CA ILE A 74 0.32 13.20 2.13
C ILE A 74 1.65 13.68 2.68
N LYS A 75 1.82 13.51 3.99
CA LYS A 75 3.11 13.69 4.66
C LYS A 75 3.83 12.35 4.74
N PRO A 76 5.15 12.31 4.50
CA PRO A 76 5.91 11.09 4.73
C PRO A 76 5.91 10.69 6.20
N THR A 77 5.95 9.39 6.44
CA THR A 77 6.30 8.82 7.74
C THR A 77 7.77 8.44 7.74
N PHE A 78 8.52 8.92 8.73
CA PHE A 78 9.93 8.56 8.91
C PHE A 78 10.03 7.44 9.94
N ILE A 79 10.58 6.30 9.54
CA ILE A 79 10.76 5.13 10.38
C ILE A 79 12.27 5.00 10.66
N GLN A 80 12.65 5.16 11.92
CA GLN A 80 14.04 5.02 12.36
C GLN A 80 14.23 3.64 12.99
N MET A 81 15.16 2.86 12.44
CA MET A 81 15.62 1.60 13.02
C MET A 81 17.09 1.78 13.49
N PRO A 82 17.63 0.85 14.30
CA PRO A 82 19.01 0.93 14.76
C PRO A 82 20.04 1.01 13.62
N ASP A 83 19.78 0.28 12.53
CA ASP A 83 20.75 0.07 11.45
C ASP A 83 20.42 0.87 10.17
N TYR A 84 19.20 1.37 10.04
CA TYR A 84 18.76 2.12 8.85
C TYR A 84 17.54 3.01 9.14
N SER A 85 17.24 3.89 8.18
CA SER A 85 16.03 4.73 8.18
C SER A 85 15.25 4.48 6.89
N VAL A 86 13.92 4.50 7.01
CA VAL A 86 12.99 4.38 5.88
C VAL A 86 12.07 5.58 5.86
N ILE A 87 11.73 6.04 4.67
CA ILE A 87 10.62 6.96 4.44
C ILE A 87 9.49 6.18 3.79
N ASP A 88 8.29 6.29 4.36
CA ASP A 88 7.05 5.64 3.91
C ASP A 88 6.03 6.70 3.47
N PHE A 89 5.44 6.50 2.29
CA PHE A 89 4.31 7.26 1.78
C PHE A 89 3.10 6.35 1.60
N ARG A 90 1.99 6.73 2.21
CA ARG A 90 0.72 6.02 2.16
C ARG A 90 -0.23 6.68 1.19
N ILE A 91 -0.15 6.27 -0.07
CA ILE A 91 -0.86 6.91 -1.19
C ILE A 91 -2.27 6.35 -1.33
N GLN A 92 -3.26 7.25 -1.42
CA GLN A 92 -4.65 6.94 -1.71
C GLN A 92 -5.12 7.69 -2.97
N GLU A 93 -6.31 7.36 -3.47
CA GLU A 93 -6.91 8.03 -4.63
C GLU A 93 -7.00 9.56 -4.42
N GLY A 94 -6.56 10.32 -5.42
CA GLY A 94 -6.61 11.79 -5.40
C GLY A 94 -5.64 12.44 -4.42
N SER A 95 -4.57 11.74 -4.05
CA SER A 95 -3.57 12.27 -3.12
C SER A 95 -2.43 13.00 -3.83
N LYS A 96 -1.81 13.94 -3.12
CA LYS A 96 -0.63 14.69 -3.57
C LYS A 96 0.56 14.48 -2.66
N VAL A 97 1.76 14.41 -3.24
CA VAL A 97 3.04 14.53 -2.52
C VAL A 97 3.73 15.82 -2.98
N ILE A 98 4.25 16.60 -2.03
CA ILE A 98 5.08 17.77 -2.31
C ILE A 98 6.54 17.40 -2.06
N CYS A 99 7.38 17.48 -3.08
CA CYS A 99 8.82 17.27 -2.97
C CYS A 99 9.52 18.47 -2.31
N SER A 100 10.77 18.29 -1.90
CA SER A 100 11.52 19.35 -1.21
C SER A 100 11.69 20.60 -2.09
N ASN A 101 11.83 20.41 -3.41
CA ASN A 101 11.92 21.49 -4.40
C ASN A 101 10.56 22.12 -4.78
N LYS A 102 9.47 21.75 -4.09
CA LYS A 102 8.08 22.19 -4.33
C LYS A 102 7.39 21.60 -5.56
N GLU A 103 8.02 20.65 -6.25
CA GLU A 103 7.30 19.85 -7.25
C GLU A 103 6.18 19.06 -6.58
N VAL A 104 5.06 18.97 -7.28
CA VAL A 104 3.88 18.23 -6.83
C VAL A 104 3.73 16.99 -7.69
N ILE A 105 3.58 15.84 -7.02
CA ILE A 105 3.20 14.59 -7.64
C ILE A 105 1.75 14.32 -7.28
N ARG A 106 0.91 14.09 -8.29
CA ARG A 106 -0.49 13.67 -8.12
C ARG A 106 -0.58 12.17 -8.31
N PHE A 107 -1.47 11.53 -7.56
CA PHE A 107 -1.66 10.09 -7.62
C PHE A 107 -3.11 9.68 -7.85
N SER A 108 -3.26 8.60 -8.60
CA SER A 108 -4.50 7.82 -8.69
C SER A 108 -4.17 6.35 -8.46
N VAL A 109 -5.05 5.64 -7.75
CA VAL A 109 -4.86 4.24 -7.38
C VAL A 109 -6.12 3.44 -7.71
N HIS A 110 -5.94 2.19 -8.06
CA HIS A 110 -7.02 1.25 -8.29
C HIS A 110 -6.68 -0.12 -7.74
N SER A 111 -7.65 -0.72 -7.06
CA SER A 111 -7.52 -2.07 -6.50
C SER A 111 -8.20 -3.10 -7.39
N SER A 112 -7.57 -4.25 -7.53
CA SER A 112 -8.16 -5.47 -8.09
C SER A 112 -9.43 -5.92 -7.38
N HIS A 113 -9.66 -5.48 -6.14
CA HIS A 113 -10.92 -5.69 -5.43
C HIS A 113 -12.09 -4.87 -5.99
N GLU A 114 -11.82 -3.76 -6.68
CA GLU A 114 -12.82 -2.94 -7.39
C GLU A 114 -13.11 -3.52 -8.77
N ASP A 115 -12.04 -3.83 -9.52
CA ASP A 115 -12.13 -4.44 -10.84
C ASP A 115 -10.95 -5.37 -11.10
N ALA A 116 -11.24 -6.67 -11.03
CA ALA A 116 -10.28 -7.75 -11.19
C ALA A 116 -9.56 -7.70 -12.55
N GLU A 117 -10.23 -7.26 -13.62
CA GLU A 117 -9.67 -7.22 -14.97
C GLU A 117 -8.66 -6.07 -15.15
N ILE A 118 -8.84 -4.97 -14.43
CA ILE A 118 -7.83 -3.88 -14.38
C ILE A 118 -6.66 -4.32 -13.50
N GLY A 119 -6.96 -4.96 -12.37
CA GLY A 119 -5.99 -5.37 -11.36
C GLY A 119 -5.51 -4.20 -10.49
N ASP A 120 -4.45 -4.44 -9.73
CA ASP A 120 -3.80 -3.40 -8.92
C ASP A 120 -2.96 -2.49 -9.83
N VAL A 121 -3.18 -1.19 -9.75
CA VAL A 121 -2.42 -0.19 -10.50
C VAL A 121 -2.42 1.14 -9.77
N SER A 122 -1.26 1.77 -9.73
CA SER A 122 -1.05 3.13 -9.24
C SER A 122 -0.44 3.98 -10.35
N VAL A 123 -0.93 5.20 -10.49
CA VAL A 123 -0.50 6.16 -11.50
C VAL A 123 -0.05 7.43 -10.78
N GLY A 124 1.16 7.88 -11.10
CA GLY A 124 1.73 9.12 -10.62
C GLY A 124 1.96 10.08 -11.79
N MET A 125 1.66 11.36 -11.60
CA MET A 125 1.92 12.41 -12.59
C MET A 125 2.65 13.58 -11.94
N ASP A 126 3.73 14.03 -12.55
CA ASP A 126 4.46 15.22 -12.11
C ASP A 126 3.83 16.52 -12.64
N MET A 127 4.52 17.65 -12.47
CA MET A 127 4.04 18.96 -12.93
C MET A 127 4.22 19.19 -14.43
N ASP A 128 5.07 18.40 -15.09
CA ASP A 128 5.36 18.48 -16.52
C ASP A 128 4.54 17.44 -17.31
N ASP A 129 3.46 16.94 -16.71
CA ASP A 129 2.58 15.91 -17.27
C ASP A 129 3.27 14.57 -17.60
N ASN A 130 4.47 14.30 -17.06
CA ASN A 130 5.09 13.00 -17.21
C ASN A 130 4.34 11.97 -16.37
N LEU A 131 4.04 10.83 -16.98
CA LEU A 131 3.23 9.79 -16.38
C LEU A 131 4.08 8.59 -15.97
N TYR A 132 3.82 8.10 -14.76
CA TYR A 132 4.51 6.97 -14.15
C TYR A 132 3.48 5.96 -13.66
N VAL A 133 3.76 4.68 -13.83
CA VAL A 133 2.85 3.58 -13.44
C VAL A 133 3.58 2.59 -12.54
N ASN A 134 2.88 2.09 -11.54
CA ASN A 134 3.33 1.02 -10.66
C ASN A 134 2.22 -0.03 -10.58
N TYR A 135 2.59 -1.32 -10.61
CA TYR A 135 1.65 -2.44 -10.56
C TYR A 135 1.71 -3.19 -9.22
N GLY A 136 2.24 -2.53 -8.19
CA GLY A 136 2.34 -3.09 -6.85
C GLY A 136 0.97 -3.22 -6.19
N HIS A 137 0.90 -4.09 -5.19
CA HIS A 137 -0.34 -4.42 -4.50
C HIS A 137 -1.04 -3.22 -3.86
N VAL A 138 -2.36 -3.11 -4.07
CA VAL A 138 -3.21 -2.07 -3.50
C VAL A 138 -4.17 -2.68 -2.48
N CYS A 139 -3.99 -2.34 -1.20
CA CYS A 139 -4.77 -2.88 -0.09
C CYS A 139 -5.62 -1.78 0.55
N GLY A 140 -6.95 -1.99 0.61
CA GLY A 140 -7.87 -1.03 1.22
C GLY A 140 -7.89 0.34 0.53
N GLY A 141 -7.66 0.39 -0.79
CA GLY A 141 -7.58 1.63 -1.58
C GLY A 141 -6.32 2.47 -1.30
N MET A 142 -5.29 1.85 -0.70
CA MET A 142 -4.03 2.48 -0.37
C MET A 142 -2.86 1.64 -0.87
N VAL A 143 -1.80 2.30 -1.30
CA VAL A 143 -0.51 1.69 -1.62
C VAL A 143 0.57 2.36 -0.77
N HIS A 144 1.52 1.55 -0.30
CA HIS A 144 2.63 2.00 0.52
C HIS A 144 3.88 2.04 -0.36
N PHE A 145 4.50 3.21 -0.45
CA PHE A 145 5.77 3.38 -1.14
C PHE A 145 6.87 3.71 -0.14
N GLU A 146 7.97 2.97 -0.21
CA GLU A 146 9.10 3.17 0.68
C GLU A 146 10.43 3.35 -0.04
N SER A 147 11.36 3.98 0.66
CA SER A 147 12.75 4.08 0.24
C SER A 147 13.68 4.01 1.45
N PHE A 148 14.80 3.30 1.31
CA PHE A 148 15.90 3.23 2.29
C PHE A 148 16.73 4.53 2.26
N SER A 149 16.08 5.63 2.62
CA SER A 149 16.66 6.96 2.68
C SER A 149 16.12 7.67 3.92
N SER A 150 16.94 8.55 4.49
CA SER A 150 16.51 9.46 5.57
C SER A 150 16.06 10.83 5.04
N LYS A 151 16.10 11.05 3.72
CA LYS A 151 15.82 12.34 3.08
C LYS A 151 14.52 12.30 2.30
N HIS A 152 13.67 13.29 2.54
CA HIS A 152 12.50 13.57 1.71
C HIS A 152 12.94 13.69 0.23
N PRO A 153 12.21 13.10 -0.73
CA PRO A 153 12.54 13.24 -2.15
C PRO A 153 12.68 14.70 -2.54
N GLU A 154 13.72 15.00 -3.31
CA GLU A 154 14.05 16.36 -3.74
C GLU A 154 13.12 16.81 -4.86
N SER A 155 12.86 15.92 -5.83
CA SER A 155 12.02 16.12 -7.02
C SER A 155 11.10 14.92 -7.27
N ALA A 156 10.17 15.05 -8.22
CA ALA A 156 9.34 13.96 -8.71
C ALA A 156 10.17 12.83 -9.32
N GLU A 157 11.20 13.17 -10.11
CA GLU A 157 12.14 12.18 -10.64
C GLU A 157 12.83 11.39 -9.52
N ALA A 158 13.29 12.09 -8.46
CA ALA A 158 13.89 11.44 -7.30
C ALA A 158 12.89 10.50 -6.60
N PHE A 159 11.62 10.89 -6.49
CA PHE A 159 10.57 10.02 -5.96
C PHE A 159 10.43 8.74 -6.80
N PHE A 160 10.15 8.89 -8.10
CA PHE A 160 9.86 7.74 -8.97
C PHE A 160 11.06 6.82 -9.21
N THR A 161 12.29 7.30 -9.02
CA THR A 161 13.50 6.49 -9.16
C THR A 161 13.89 5.74 -7.90
N THR A 162 13.52 6.24 -6.71
CA THR A 162 14.03 5.71 -5.43
C THR A 162 12.98 5.00 -4.58
N PHE A 163 11.69 5.24 -4.82
CA PHE A 163 10.61 4.61 -4.08
C PHE A 163 10.08 3.37 -4.79
N VAL A 164 9.80 2.33 -4.02
CA VAL A 164 9.19 1.07 -4.48
C VAL A 164 7.99 0.72 -3.62
N SER A 165 7.09 -0.12 -4.13
CA SER A 165 5.98 -0.65 -3.34
C SER A 165 6.54 -1.48 -2.17
N ASN A 166 6.14 -1.17 -0.94
CA ASN A 166 6.61 -1.90 0.26
C ASN A 166 6.15 -3.37 0.29
N THR A 167 5.08 -3.71 -0.43
CA THR A 167 4.50 -5.06 -0.36
C THR A 167 5.23 -6.06 -1.26
N ASP A 168 5.68 -5.62 -2.43
CA ASP A 168 6.15 -6.48 -3.51
C ASP A 168 7.35 -5.92 -4.28
N ASP A 169 7.97 -4.84 -3.78
CA ASP A 169 9.14 -4.16 -4.35
C ASP A 169 8.95 -3.66 -5.79
N GLU A 170 7.70 -3.55 -6.27
CA GLU A 170 7.42 -3.10 -7.63
C GLU A 170 7.86 -1.65 -7.81
N LYS A 171 8.51 -1.38 -8.93
CA LYS A 171 9.08 -0.06 -9.28
C LYS A 171 8.10 0.78 -10.08
N TRP A 172 8.40 2.07 -10.17
CA TRP A 172 7.70 2.95 -11.10
C TRP A 172 8.28 2.84 -12.52
N HIS A 173 7.40 2.83 -13.51
CA HIS A 173 7.74 2.82 -14.93
C HIS A 173 7.22 4.09 -15.58
N LYS A 174 8.10 4.90 -16.16
CA LYS A 174 7.70 6.06 -16.95
C LYS A 174 7.05 5.59 -18.24
N ILE A 175 5.83 6.05 -18.52
CA ILE A 175 5.12 5.73 -19.75
C ILE A 175 5.03 6.96 -20.66
N LYS A 176 5.12 6.73 -21.96
CA LYS A 176 4.88 7.75 -22.99
C LYS A 176 3.47 7.52 -23.51
N LEU A 177 2.60 8.51 -23.29
CA LEU A 177 1.27 8.57 -23.91
C LEU A 177 1.38 9.11 -25.33
#